data_AF-A0A2P8F967-F1
#
_entry.id   AF-A0A2P8F967-F1
#
_cell.length_a   1.000
_cell.length_b   1.000
_cell.length_c   1.000
_cell.angle_alpha   90.00
_cell.angle_beta   90.00
_cell.angle_gamma   90.00
#
_symmetry.space_group_name_H-M   'P 1'
#
loop_
_entity.id
_entity.type
_entity.pdbx_description
1 polymer ?
#
loop_
_entity_poly.entity_id
_entity_poly.type
_entity_poly.pdbx_seq_one_letter_code
_entity_poly.pdbx_strand_id
1 'polypeptide(L)'
;MLDLLGTIGGNVLSLPGILGLALGMMTRNVFLGAALGGAVGIFETLVFAGFQMADVDMIEAFIAVVVGLMAGTVGTAIRIKGTTV
;
A
#
# COMPACT_ATOMS: atom_id res chain seq x y z
N MET A 1 -0.47 3.16 21.79
CA MET A 1 0.06 1.86 21.29
C MET A 1 -1.02 1.09 20.55
N LEU A 2 -2.23 0.94 21.10
CA LEU A 2 -3.36 0.31 20.41
C LEU A 2 -3.74 1.05 19.12
N ASP A 3 -3.71 2.39 19.12
CA ASP A 3 -4.06 3.20 17.95
C ASP A 3 -3.05 3.02 16.80
N LEU A 4 -1.76 2.99 17.11
CA LEU A 4 -0.70 2.76 16.12
C LEU A 4 -0.81 1.37 15.47
N LEU A 5 -1.06 0.34 16.28
CA LEU A 5 -1.31 -1.02 15.80
C LEU A 5 -2.62 -1.11 15.00
N GLY A 6 -3.65 -0.37 15.41
CA GLY A 6 -4.92 -0.22 14.71
C GLY A 6 -4.76 0.42 13.34
N THR A 7 -4.00 1.51 13.22
CA THR A 7 -3.71 2.18 11.96
C THR A 7 -2.90 1.28 11.02
N ILE A 8 -1.88 0.56 11.53
CA ILE A 8 -1.11 -0.39 10.71
C ILE A 8 -2.00 -1.53 10.23
N GLY A 9 -2.74 -2.17 11.14
CA GLY A 9 -3.64 -3.27 10.82
C GLY A 9 -4.74 -2.85 9.84
N GLY A 10 -5.28 -1.63 10.02
CA GLY A 10 -6.23 -0.99 9.13
C GLY A 10 -5.66 -0.85 7.72
N ASN A 11 -4.50 -0.23 7.57
CA ASN A 11 -3.82 -0.03 6.28
C ASN A 11 -3.49 -1.35 5.55
N VAL A 12 -3.13 -2.39 6.30
CA VAL A 12 -2.84 -3.72 5.75
C VAL A 12 -4.11 -4.41 5.23
N LEU A 13 -5.26 -4.17 5.88
CA LEU A 13 -6.55 -4.72 5.47
C LEU A 13 -7.35 -3.80 4.53
N SER A 14 -6.91 -2.55 4.34
CA SER A 14 -7.58 -1.54 3.51
C SER A 14 -6.98 -1.47 2.09
N LEU A 15 -7.19 -0.33 1.41
CA LEU A 15 -6.77 -0.06 0.05
C LEU A 15 -5.28 -0.31 -0.20
N PRO A 16 -4.32 0.22 0.60
CA PRO A 16 -2.90 0.07 0.35
C PRO A 16 -2.46 -1.40 0.41
N GLY A 17 -3.00 -2.17 1.36
CA GLY A 17 -2.74 -3.60 1.45
C GLY A 17 -3.32 -4.39 0.28
N ILE A 18 -4.64 -4.35 0.09
CA ILE A 18 -5.33 -5.23 -0.88
C ILE A 18 -5.05 -4.78 -2.32
N LEU A 19 -5.27 -3.50 -2.65
CA LEU A 19 -5.03 -3.00 -4.00
C LEU A 19 -3.54 -2.90 -4.29
N GLY A 20 -2.70 -2.51 -3.33
CA GLY A 20 -1.25 -2.51 -3.53
C GLY A 20 -0.75 -3.91 -3.93
N LEU A 21 -1.19 -4.96 -3.24
CA LEU A 21 -0.88 -6.35 -3.58
C LEU A 21 -1.43 -6.75 -4.96
N ALA A 22 -2.70 -6.42 -5.25
CA ALA A 22 -3.32 -6.72 -6.54
C ALA A 22 -2.59 -6.04 -7.72
N LEU A 23 -2.24 -4.76 -7.59
CA LEU A 23 -1.45 -4.02 -8.57
C LEU A 23 -0.05 -4.61 -8.73
N GLY A 24 0.59 -5.02 -7.62
CA GLY A 24 1.87 -5.73 -7.65
C GLY A 24 1.81 -7.00 -8.48
N MET A 25 0.77 -7.82 -8.28
CA MET A 25 0.50 -9.04 -9.06
C MET A 25 0.22 -8.76 -10.55
N MET A 26 -0.05 -7.53 -10.97
CA MET A 26 -0.20 -7.21 -12.40
C MET A 26 1.13 -6.98 -13.12
N THR A 27 2.25 -7.01 -12.40
CA THR A 27 3.56 -6.66 -12.96
C THR A 27 4.59 -7.76 -12.66
N ARG A 28 5.69 -7.78 -13.44
CA ARG A 28 6.87 -8.63 -13.15
C ARG A 28 8.08 -7.82 -12.69
N ASN A 29 7.95 -6.50 -12.61
CA ASN A 29 9.03 -5.61 -12.21
C ASN A 29 8.77 -5.14 -10.78
N VAL A 30 9.63 -5.58 -9.86
CA VAL A 30 9.49 -5.32 -8.41
C VAL A 30 9.46 -3.82 -8.11
N PHE A 31 10.23 -3.01 -8.82
CA PHE A 31 10.22 -1.56 -8.66
C PHE A 31 8.89 -0.94 -9.08
N LEU A 32 8.32 -1.42 -10.17
CA LEU A 32 7.04 -0.91 -10.67
C LEU A 32 5.89 -1.32 -9.76
N GLY A 33 5.89 -2.57 -9.27
CA GLY A 33 4.92 -3.02 -8.27
C GLY A 33 5.03 -2.27 -6.95
N ALA A 34 6.25 -2.01 -6.46
CA ALA A 34 6.47 -1.15 -5.29
C ALA A 34 5.89 0.25 -5.52
N ALA A 35 6.25 0.90 -6.62
CA ALA A 35 5.81 2.26 -6.93
C ALA A 35 4.28 2.35 -7.03
N LEU A 36 3.63 1.37 -7.65
CA LEU A 36 2.17 1.29 -7.70
C LEU A 36 1.56 1.12 -6.31
N GLY A 37 2.10 0.23 -5.48
CA GLY A 37 1.64 0.04 -4.12
C GLY A 37 1.81 1.31 -3.25
N GLY A 38 2.96 1.97 -3.35
CA GLY A 38 3.20 3.25 -2.67
C GLY A 38 2.26 4.36 -3.13
N ALA A 39 1.97 4.43 -4.43
CA ALA A 39 0.99 5.37 -4.98
C ALA A 39 -0.41 5.13 -4.40
N VAL A 40 -0.83 3.88 -4.19
CA VAL A 40 -2.11 3.57 -3.53
C VAL A 40 -2.14 4.09 -2.10
N GLY A 41 -1.06 3.98 -1.33
CA GLY A 41 -0.96 4.54 0.02
C GLY A 41 -1.13 6.07 0.05
N ILE A 42 -0.57 6.78 -0.93
CA ILE A 42 -0.78 8.23 -1.08
C ILE A 42 -2.24 8.52 -1.49
N PHE A 43 -2.78 7.77 -2.43
CA PHE A 43 -4.16 8.00 -2.90
C PHE A 43 -5.20 7.73 -1.82
N GLU A 44 -5.05 6.66 -1.05
CA GLU A 44 -5.96 6.35 0.05
C GLU A 44 -5.95 7.49 1.07
N THR A 45 -4.78 7.90 1.55
CA THR A 45 -4.66 8.94 2.59
C THR A 45 -5.28 10.27 2.14
N LEU A 46 -5.16 10.62 0.87
CA LEU A 46 -5.84 11.78 0.28
C LEU A 46 -7.36 11.62 0.19
N VAL A 47 -7.83 10.43 -0.17
CA VAL A 47 -9.27 10.13 -0.29
C VAL A 47 -9.93 10.13 1.09
N PHE A 48 -9.31 9.52 2.10
CA PHE A 48 -9.83 9.50 3.47
C PHE A 48 -9.73 10.86 4.17
N ALA A 49 -8.72 11.68 3.84
CA ALA A 49 -8.66 13.08 4.28
C ALA A 49 -9.62 14.02 3.51
N GLY A 50 -10.48 13.50 2.63
CA GLY A 50 -11.46 14.31 1.88
C GLY A 50 -10.81 15.36 0.97
N PHE A 51 -9.60 15.10 0.47
CA PHE A 51 -8.76 16.03 -0.29
C PHE A 51 -8.33 17.31 0.46
N GLN A 52 -8.52 17.36 1.78
CA GLN A 52 -8.00 18.45 2.61
C GLN A 52 -6.62 18.06 3.15
N MET A 53 -5.58 18.61 2.53
CA MET A 53 -4.17 18.37 2.92
C MET A 53 -3.87 18.78 4.38
N ALA A 54 -4.72 19.60 4.99
CA ALA A 54 -4.58 20.02 6.39
C ALA A 54 -4.97 18.92 7.40
N ASP A 55 -5.82 17.97 6.99
CA ASP A 55 -6.29 16.87 7.84
C ASP A 55 -5.49 15.57 7.62
N VAL A 56 -4.49 15.60 6.74
CA VAL A 56 -3.61 14.45 6.51
C VAL A 56 -2.65 14.32 7.68
N ASP A 57 -2.88 13.31 8.52
CA ASP A 57 -1.90 12.91 9.52
C ASP A 57 -0.67 12.31 8.82
N MET A 58 0.47 12.96 9.01
CA MET A 58 1.75 12.57 8.41
C MET A 58 2.18 11.17 8.85
N ILE A 59 1.84 10.73 10.06
CA ILE A 59 2.17 9.39 10.57
C ILE A 59 1.33 8.33 9.86
N GLU A 60 0.02 8.56 9.72
CA GLU A 60 -0.87 7.64 9.01
C GLU A 60 -0.50 7.56 7.52
N ALA A 61 -0.21 8.71 6.91
CA ALA A 61 0.25 8.78 5.52
C ALA A 61 1.55 8.00 5.30
N PHE A 62 2.50 8.14 6.22
CA PHE A 62 3.74 7.37 6.17
C PHE A 62 3.48 5.86 6.28
N ILE A 63 2.63 5.43 7.21
CA ILE A 63 2.26 4.02 7.39
C ILE A 63 1.59 3.48 6.12
N ALA A 64 0.60 4.18 5.56
CA ALA A 64 -0.12 3.77 4.36
C ALA A 64 0.84 3.58 3.17
N VAL A 65 1.78 4.50 2.97
CA VAL A 65 2.79 4.42 1.90
C VAL A 65 3.72 3.22 2.11
N VAL A 66 4.22 3.02 3.33
CA VAL A 66 5.10 1.88 3.64
C VAL A 66 4.37 0.56 3.45
N VAL A 67 3.14 0.44 3.95
CA VAL A 67 2.31 -0.75 3.77
C VAL A 67 2.04 -1.00 2.30
N GLY A 68 1.68 0.03 1.52
CA GLY A 68 1.47 -0.06 0.09
C GLY A 68 2.71 -0.51 -0.68
N LEU A 69 3.88 0.05 -0.38
CA LEU A 69 5.17 -0.37 -0.97
C LEU A 69 5.45 -1.85 -0.70
N MET A 70 5.24 -2.30 0.54
CA MET A 70 5.44 -3.69 0.95
C MET A 70 4.42 -4.62 0.28
N ALA A 71 3.15 -4.22 0.22
CA ALA A 71 2.11 -5.01 -0.44
C ALA A 71 2.37 -5.16 -1.94
N GLY A 72 2.75 -4.08 -2.62
CA GLY A 72 3.06 -4.09 -4.06
C GLY A 72 4.31 -4.91 -4.41
N THR A 73 5.35 -4.84 -3.57
CA THR A 73 6.54 -5.70 -3.74
C THR A 73 6.20 -7.18 -3.52
N VAL A 74 5.46 -7.50 -2.46
CA VAL A 74 5.00 -8.86 -2.17
C VAL A 74 4.12 -9.41 -3.30
N GLY A 75 3.16 -8.63 -3.81
CA GLY A 75 2.31 -9.02 -4.93
C GLY A 75 3.12 -9.34 -6.19
N THR A 76 4.14 -8.54 -6.49
CA THR A 76 5.04 -8.81 -7.63
C THR A 76 5.85 -10.08 -7.41
N ALA A 77 6.37 -10.29 -6.20
CA ALA A 77 7.11 -11.51 -5.84
C ALA A 77 6.23 -12.77 -5.97
N ILE A 78 4.97 -12.70 -5.54
CA ILE A 78 3.98 -13.76 -5.72
C ILE A 78 3.80 -14.07 -7.21
N ARG A 79 3.65 -13.07 -8.07
CA ARG A 79 3.53 -13.30 -9.52
C ARG A 79 4.78 -13.94 -10.10
N ILE A 80 5.97 -13.42 -9.80
CA ILE A 80 7.22 -13.97 -10.32
C ILE A 80 7.32 -15.45 -9.96
N LYS A 81 7.12 -15.79 -8.68
CA LYS A 81 7.17 -17.17 -8.17
C LYS A 81 6.00 -18.04 -8.65
N GLY A 82 4.84 -17.45 -8.87
CA GLY A 82 3.66 -18.13 -9.42
C GLY A 82 3.77 -18.44 -10.90
N THR A 83 4.64 -17.74 -11.63
CA THR A 83 4.92 -17.99 -13.06
C THR A 83 6.18 -18.81 -13.32
N THR A 84 6.86 -19.30 -12.28
CA THR A 84 7.98 -20.25 -12.39
C THR A 84 7.54 -21.72 -12.42
N VAL A 85 6.29 -21.98 -12.82
CA VAL A 85 5.77 -23.33 -13.17
C VAL A 85 5.98 -23.60 -14.65
#